data_AF-A0A314ZHV8-F1
#
_entry.id   AF-A0A314ZHV8-F1
#
_cell.length_a   1.000
_cell.length_b   1.000
_cell.length_c   1.000
_cell.angle_alpha   90.00
_cell.angle_beta   90.00
_cell.angle_gamma   90.00
#
_symmetry.space_group_name_H-M   'P 1'
#
loop_
_entity.id
_entity.type
_entity.pdbx_description
1 polymer ?
#
loop_
_entity_poly.entity_id
_entity_poly.type
_entity_poly.pdbx_seq_one_letter_code
_entity_poly.pdbx_strand_id
1 'polypeptide(L)'
;MDSIAIIFFAKESEDCNLTPTKSNLPPVTVHFQQGLGQKFRQPSGTGINFSMFEETELLKVTDLDIYPIAVKAEASPPNQDGSEGNPVSEIYGIGNSVEGDLDGNDPGKECVICLSEPRDTTVLPCRHMCMCSGCAKVLRFQTNRCPICRQPVERLLEIKVNNGPEE
;
A
#
# COMPACT_ATOMS: atom_id res chain seq x y z
N MET A 1 8.03 -6.01 13.85
CA MET A 1 7.92 -7.19 12.98
C MET A 1 6.64 -7.01 12.21
N ASP A 2 6.72 -7.05 10.88
CA ASP A 2 5.59 -6.72 10.03
C ASP A 2 4.65 -7.92 9.96
N SER A 3 3.33 -7.67 9.93
CA SER A 3 2.34 -8.73 9.92
C SER A 3 1.08 -8.36 9.15
N ILE A 4 0.43 -9.39 8.60
CA ILE A 4 -0.92 -9.32 8.05
C ILE A 4 -1.78 -10.30 8.85
N ALA A 5 -2.87 -9.80 9.40
CA ALA A 5 -3.85 -10.59 10.13
C ALA A 5 -5.21 -10.57 9.42
N ILE A 6 -5.81 -11.74 9.23
CA ILE A 6 -7.19 -11.90 8.77
C ILE A 6 -8.06 -12.17 10.00
N ILE A 7 -9.10 -11.35 10.19
CA ILE A 7 -10.04 -11.44 11.29
C ILE A 7 -11.43 -11.64 10.71
N PHE A 8 -12.12 -12.70 11.12
CA PHE A 8 -13.49 -12.97 10.73
C PHE A 8 -14.46 -12.38 11.77
N PHE A 9 -15.52 -11.72 11.31
CA PHE A 9 -16.48 -10.99 12.15
C PHE A 9 -15.79 -10.03 13.12
N ALA A 10 -15.04 -9.09 12.57
CA ALA A 10 -14.30 -8.10 13.33
C ALA A 10 -15.20 -6.92 13.71
N LYS A 11 -15.12 -6.48 14.97
CA LYS A 11 -15.67 -5.20 15.41
C LYS A 11 -14.56 -4.16 15.45
N GLU A 12 -14.77 -3.02 14.79
CA GLU A 12 -13.88 -1.85 14.88
C GLU A 12 -14.30 -0.96 16.06
N SER A 13 -13.34 -0.60 16.91
CA SER A 13 -13.55 0.41 17.96
C SER A 13 -13.11 1.81 17.50
N GLU A 14 -13.41 2.83 18.31
CA GLU A 14 -13.07 4.23 18.03
C GLU A 14 -11.55 4.47 17.78
N ASP A 15 -10.69 3.60 18.30
CA ASP A 15 -9.23 3.66 18.14
C ASP A 15 -8.72 2.89 16.90
N CYS A 16 -9.59 2.54 15.94
CA CYS A 16 -9.27 1.68 14.80
C CYS A 16 -8.73 0.28 15.20
N ASN A 17 -9.06 -0.17 16.40
CA ASN A 17 -8.71 -1.51 16.87
C ASN A 17 -9.78 -2.51 16.43
N LEU A 18 -9.34 -3.55 15.74
CA LEU A 18 -10.19 -4.64 15.27
C LEU A 18 -10.18 -5.78 16.30
N THR A 19 -11.37 -6.17 16.76
CA THR A 19 -11.54 -7.26 17.72
C THR A 19 -12.45 -8.37 17.16
N PRO A 20 -12.08 -9.65 17.24
CA PRO A 20 -12.95 -10.73 16.81
C PRO A 20 -14.18 -10.81 17.72
N THR A 21 -15.37 -10.82 17.14
CA THR A 21 -16.64 -10.95 17.91
C THR A 21 -17.02 -12.39 18.19
N LYS A 22 -16.46 -13.35 17.43
CA LYS A 22 -16.72 -14.79 17.56
C LYS A 22 -15.49 -15.48 18.19
N SER A 23 -15.66 -16.07 19.38
CA SER A 23 -14.57 -16.69 20.15
C SER A 23 -13.98 -17.95 19.51
N ASN A 24 -14.75 -18.63 18.66
CA ASN A 24 -14.33 -19.83 17.94
C ASN A 24 -13.54 -19.55 16.66
N LEU A 25 -13.33 -18.27 16.32
CA LEU A 25 -12.63 -17.84 15.10
C LEU A 25 -11.47 -16.91 15.46
N PRO A 26 -10.34 -17.45 15.96
CA PRO A 26 -9.17 -16.64 16.25
C PRO A 26 -8.59 -16.02 14.96
N PRO A 27 -7.99 -14.81 15.05
CA PRO A 27 -7.30 -14.20 13.91
C PRO A 27 -6.20 -15.08 13.34
N VAL A 28 -6.07 -15.09 12.02
CA VAL A 28 -4.95 -15.74 11.32
C VAL A 28 -3.89 -14.69 11.02
N THR A 29 -2.78 -14.74 11.75
CA THR A 29 -1.67 -13.78 11.60
C THR A 29 -0.48 -14.43 10.90
N VAL A 30 0.00 -13.80 9.83
CA VAL A 30 1.24 -14.17 9.15
C VAL A 30 2.22 -13.02 9.30
N HIS A 31 3.42 -13.36 9.78
CA HIS A 31 4.52 -12.42 9.92
C HIS A 31 5.41 -12.46 8.68
N PHE A 32 5.98 -11.31 8.31
CA PHE A 32 6.92 -11.21 7.21
C PHE A 32 8.10 -10.31 7.56
N GLN A 33 9.17 -10.45 6.78
CA GLN A 33 10.33 -9.58 6.86
C GLN A 33 10.04 -8.26 6.13
N GLN A 34 10.62 -7.16 6.61
CA GLN A 34 10.53 -5.87 5.95
C GLN A 34 10.97 -5.97 4.48
N GLY A 35 10.27 -5.28 3.58
CA GLY A 35 10.60 -5.23 2.16
C GLY A 35 9.39 -4.96 1.27
N LEU A 36 9.64 -4.45 0.06
CA LEU A 36 8.61 -4.18 -0.95
C LEU A 36 8.21 -5.45 -1.70
N GLY A 37 6.95 -5.52 -2.14
CA GLY A 37 6.46 -6.61 -3.00
C GLY A 37 6.28 -7.95 -2.28
N GLN A 38 6.30 -7.98 -0.95
CA GLN A 38 6.06 -9.19 -0.18
C GLN A 38 4.67 -9.76 -0.46
N LYS A 39 4.61 -11.07 -0.72
CA LYS A 39 3.35 -11.76 -1.02
C LYS A 39 2.85 -12.47 0.22
N PHE A 40 1.66 -12.08 0.68
CA PHE A 40 0.93 -12.82 1.70
C PHE A 40 0.12 -13.96 1.07
N ARG A 41 0.17 -15.14 1.70
CA ARG A 41 -0.73 -16.25 1.37
C ARG A 41 -1.25 -16.85 2.67
N GLN A 42 -2.57 -16.84 2.84
CA GLN A 42 -3.20 -17.51 3.96
C GLN A 42 -2.88 -19.01 3.93
N PRO A 43 -2.40 -19.62 5.04
CA PRO A 43 -2.13 -21.05 5.08
C PRO A 43 -3.39 -21.88 4.82
N SER A 44 -3.26 -22.92 4.01
CA SER A 44 -4.37 -23.84 3.72
C SER A 44 -4.95 -24.41 5.02
N GLY A 45 -6.28 -24.48 5.10
CA GLY A 45 -6.98 -24.99 6.29
C GLY A 45 -7.20 -23.96 7.42
N THR A 46 -6.68 -22.73 7.28
CA THR A 46 -6.95 -21.63 8.23
C THR A 46 -8.08 -20.70 7.79
N GLY A 47 -8.72 -21.01 6.65
CA GLY A 47 -9.87 -20.27 6.13
C GLY A 47 -11.15 -20.53 6.93
N ILE A 48 -12.19 -19.76 6.62
CA ILE A 48 -13.52 -19.92 7.19
C ILE A 48 -14.42 -20.71 6.25
N ASN A 49 -15.27 -21.57 6.81
CA ASN A 49 -16.35 -22.18 6.05
C ASN A 49 -17.63 -21.33 6.22
N PHE A 50 -18.04 -20.63 5.17
CA PHE A 50 -19.22 -19.77 5.17
C PHE A 50 -20.53 -20.53 5.44
N SER A 51 -20.59 -21.85 5.19
CA SER A 51 -21.78 -22.64 5.49
C SER A 51 -22.02 -22.86 7.00
N MET A 52 -21.07 -22.47 7.85
CA MET A 52 -21.22 -22.51 9.30
C MET A 52 -22.02 -21.32 9.87
N PHE A 53 -22.38 -20.35 9.02
CA PHE A 53 -23.06 -19.12 9.43
C PHE A 53 -24.39 -18.98 8.71
N GLU A 54 -25.35 -18.32 9.36
CA GLU A 54 -26.58 -17.96 8.67
C GLU A 54 -26.29 -16.86 7.64
N GLU A 55 -26.97 -16.90 6.49
CA GLU A 55 -26.81 -15.90 5.44
C GLU A 55 -27.09 -14.48 5.99
N THR A 56 -28.03 -14.37 6.93
CA THR A 56 -28.29 -13.09 7.60
C THR A 56 -27.13 -12.61 8.45
N GLU A 57 -26.31 -13.47 9.07
CA GLU A 57 -25.10 -13.04 9.79
C GLU A 57 -24.02 -12.51 8.86
N LEU A 58 -23.96 -13.02 7.63
CA LEU A 58 -23.04 -12.54 6.59
C LEU A 58 -23.52 -11.24 5.93
N LEU A 59 -24.82 -11.01 5.93
CA LEU A 59 -25.49 -9.86 5.30
C LEU A 59 -25.92 -8.77 6.30
N LYS A 60 -25.89 -9.03 7.61
CA LYS A 60 -26.44 -8.12 8.64
C LYS A 60 -25.63 -6.83 8.71
N VAL A 61 -26.15 -5.81 8.02
CA VAL A 61 -25.80 -4.38 8.13
C VAL A 61 -26.37 -3.75 9.42
N THR A 62 -26.62 -4.54 10.48
CA THR A 62 -27.35 -4.07 11.67
C THR A 62 -26.47 -3.42 12.72
N ASP A 63 -25.20 -3.82 12.79
CA ASP A 63 -24.17 -3.15 13.58
C ASP A 63 -23.17 -2.55 12.60
N LEU A 64 -23.20 -1.23 12.39
CA LEU A 64 -22.33 -0.52 11.45
C LEU A 64 -20.82 -0.81 11.68
N ASP A 65 -20.47 -1.33 12.85
CA ASP A 65 -19.10 -1.55 13.30
C ASP A 65 -18.63 -3.01 13.16
N ILE A 66 -19.48 -3.95 12.68
CA ILE A 66 -19.10 -5.36 12.51
C ILE A 66 -18.89 -5.70 11.04
N TYR A 67 -17.66 -6.09 10.71
CA TYR A 67 -17.23 -6.49 9.38
C TYR A 67 -17.07 -8.01 9.30
N PRO A 68 -17.75 -8.71 8.38
CA PRO A 68 -17.63 -10.17 8.23
C PRO A 68 -16.19 -10.64 7.98
N ILE A 69 -15.38 -9.82 7.30
CA ILE A 69 -13.95 -10.03 7.12
C ILE A 69 -13.22 -8.69 7.26
N ALA A 70 -12.13 -8.68 8.02
CA ALA A 70 -11.22 -7.55 8.10
C ALA A 70 -9.78 -8.03 7.92
N VAL A 71 -8.97 -7.21 7.24
CA VAL A 71 -7.54 -7.47 7.02
C VAL A 71 -6.76 -6.34 7.69
N LYS A 72 -6.00 -6.68 8.74
CA LYS A 72 -5.12 -5.75 9.44
C LYS A 72 -3.69 -5.94 8.94
N ALA A 73 -3.05 -4.87 8.47
CA ALA A 73 -1.64 -4.86 8.12
C ALA A 73 -0.88 -3.95 9.08
N GLU A 74 0.17 -4.48 9.71
CA GLU A 74 1.03 -3.76 10.64
C GLU A 74 2.46 -3.78 10.12
N ALA A 75 3.09 -2.60 10.06
CA ALA A 75 4.49 -2.46 9.68
C ALA A 75 5.24 -1.71 10.77
N SER A 76 6.41 -2.21 11.16
CA SER A 76 7.35 -1.51 12.02
C SER A 76 8.15 -0.49 11.20
N PRO A 77 8.46 0.69 11.75
CA PRO A 77 9.43 1.58 11.13
C PRO A 77 10.81 0.88 11.08
N PRO A 78 11.63 1.14 10.05
CA PRO A 78 12.99 0.62 9.99
C PRO A 78 13.77 1.07 11.24
N ASN A 79 14.49 0.13 11.87
CA ASN A 79 15.42 0.46 12.95
C ASN A 79 16.46 1.45 12.41
N GLN A 80 16.43 2.69 12.89
CA GLN A 80 17.50 3.65 12.67
C GLN A 80 18.64 3.30 13.64
N ASP A 81 19.41 2.27 13.33
CA ASP A 81 20.72 2.09 13.95
C ASP A 81 21.81 2.49 12.93
N GLY A 82 22.75 3.30 13.40
CA GLY A 82 23.41 4.35 12.61
C GLY A 82 24.23 3.89 11.39
N SER A 83 23.98 4.54 10.26
CA SER A 83 25.05 5.19 9.50
C SER A 83 24.44 6.37 8.72
N GLU A 84 25.06 7.53 8.80
CA GLU A 84 24.77 8.68 7.95
C GLU A 84 25.14 8.35 6.49
N GLY A 85 24.28 7.57 5.84
CA GLY A 85 24.23 7.39 4.40
C GLY A 85 22.87 7.86 3.94
N ASN A 86 22.85 8.87 3.06
CA ASN A 86 21.69 9.52 2.46
C ASN A 86 20.42 8.63 2.43
N PRO A 87 19.29 9.00 3.06
CA PRO A 87 18.11 8.15 3.08
C PRO A 87 17.49 8.16 1.69
N VAL A 88 17.74 7.11 0.90
CA VAL A 88 16.83 6.74 -0.18
C VAL A 88 15.58 6.17 0.48
N SER A 89 14.78 7.06 1.05
CA SER A 89 13.51 6.75 1.69
C SER A 89 12.56 6.19 0.64
N GLU A 90 12.11 4.94 0.84
CA GLU A 90 11.17 4.19 0.01
C GLU A 90 10.14 5.07 -0.71
N ILE A 91 10.22 5.06 -2.04
CA ILE A 91 9.34 5.82 -2.92
C ILE A 91 8.31 4.84 -3.47
N TYR A 92 7.05 5.04 -3.11
CA TYR A 92 5.96 4.17 -3.54
C TYR A 92 5.61 4.49 -4.99
N GLY A 93 5.82 3.54 -5.90
CA GLY A 93 5.56 3.69 -7.35
C GLY A 93 6.77 3.41 -8.25
N ILE A 94 7.95 3.18 -7.69
CA ILE A 94 9.12 2.66 -8.40
C ILE A 94 9.06 1.14 -8.33
N GLY A 95 8.33 0.49 -9.25
CA GLY A 95 8.39 -0.96 -9.40
C GLY A 95 9.77 -1.36 -9.93
N ASN A 96 10.62 -1.94 -9.08
CA ASN A 96 11.87 -2.57 -9.52
C ASN A 96 11.51 -3.97 -10.06
N SER A 97 11.19 -4.06 -11.35
CA SER A 97 10.88 -5.31 -12.03
C SER A 97 12.15 -6.17 -12.12
N VAL A 98 12.21 -7.28 -11.37
CA VAL A 98 13.14 -8.37 -11.70
C VAL A 98 12.56 -9.14 -12.90
N GLU A 99 13.16 -8.85 -14.04
CA GLU A 99 13.27 -9.55 -15.33
C GLU A 99 12.12 -10.43 -15.86
N GLY A 100 11.72 -10.11 -17.10
CA GLY A 100 11.03 -11.01 -18.02
C GLY A 100 9.79 -10.39 -18.65
N ASP A 101 9.96 -9.52 -19.64
CA ASP A 101 9.35 -9.69 -20.97
C ASP A 101 9.64 -8.46 -21.86
N LEU A 102 10.01 -8.78 -23.10
CA LEU A 102 10.27 -7.85 -24.18
C LEU A 102 8.95 -7.24 -24.65
N ASP A 103 8.52 -6.12 -24.06
CA ASP A 103 7.68 -5.17 -24.79
C ASP A 103 7.83 -3.77 -24.19
N GLY A 104 8.24 -2.81 -25.01
CA GLY A 104 8.67 -1.46 -24.60
C GLY A 104 7.53 -0.52 -24.20
N ASN A 105 6.46 -1.04 -23.59
CA ASN A 105 5.29 -0.26 -23.23
C ASN A 105 4.65 -0.82 -21.95
N ASP A 106 5.32 -0.68 -20.81
CA ASP A 106 4.76 -0.98 -19.49
C ASP A 106 3.90 0.21 -19.00
N PRO A 107 2.55 0.15 -19.12
CA PRO A 107 1.65 1.23 -18.69
C PRO A 107 1.71 1.49 -17.17
N GLY A 108 2.44 0.66 -16.41
CA GLY A 108 2.65 0.79 -14.98
C GLY A 108 3.60 1.91 -14.55
N LYS A 109 4.41 2.48 -15.45
CA LYS A 109 5.49 3.44 -15.13
C LYS A 109 5.21 4.88 -15.56
N GLU A 110 4.13 5.13 -16.29
CA GLU A 110 3.81 6.43 -16.86
C GLU A 110 3.05 7.33 -15.88
N CYS A 111 3.26 8.63 -15.99
CA CYS A 111 2.57 9.65 -15.22
C CYS A 111 1.05 9.49 -15.37
N VAL A 112 0.31 9.38 -14.26
CA VAL A 112 -1.15 9.19 -14.28
C VAL A 112 -1.94 10.40 -14.80
N ILE A 113 -1.26 11.53 -15.02
CA ILE A 113 -1.86 12.78 -15.49
C ILE A 113 -1.72 12.90 -17.01
N CYS A 114 -0.50 12.77 -17.55
CA CYS A 114 -0.29 12.90 -19.00
C CYS A 114 -0.29 11.58 -19.76
N LEU A 115 -0.04 10.45 -19.07
CA LEU A 115 0.09 9.12 -19.69
C LEU A 115 1.09 9.12 -20.86
N SER A 116 2.20 9.84 -20.72
CA SER A 116 3.21 9.98 -21.79
C SER A 116 4.63 10.02 -21.24
N GLU A 117 4.83 10.78 -20.17
CA GLU A 117 6.15 10.90 -19.53
C GLU A 117 6.27 9.91 -18.37
N PRO A 118 7.49 9.38 -18.10
CA PRO A 118 7.72 8.51 -16.97
C PRO A 118 7.49 9.25 -15.65
N ARG A 119 7.14 8.49 -14.62
CA ARG A 119 7.08 9.00 -13.25
C ARG A 119 8.50 9.32 -12.78
N ASP A 120 8.74 10.57 -12.40
CA ASP A 120 10.01 11.05 -11.83
C ASP A 120 9.79 11.86 -10.53
N THR A 121 8.55 12.06 -10.10
CA THR A 121 8.22 12.97 -9.00
C THR A 121 7.44 12.30 -7.89
N THR A 122 7.96 12.42 -6.67
CA THR A 122 7.38 11.90 -5.44
C THR A 122 6.65 13.00 -4.66
N VAL A 123 5.43 12.70 -4.21
CA VAL A 123 4.63 13.59 -3.38
C VAL A 123 4.94 13.37 -1.90
N LEU A 124 5.19 14.41 -1.12
CA LEU A 124 5.40 14.33 0.33
C LEU A 124 4.22 14.98 1.09
N PRO A 125 3.79 14.40 2.24
CA PRO A 125 4.42 13.29 2.98
C PRO A 125 3.97 11.89 2.53
N CYS A 126 3.01 11.77 1.61
CA CYS A 126 2.38 10.48 1.27
C CYS A 126 3.25 9.51 0.45
N ARG A 127 4.40 9.97 -0.05
CA ARG A 127 5.42 9.26 -0.83
C ARG A 127 4.93 8.60 -2.13
N HIS A 128 3.76 8.96 -2.64
CA HIS A 128 3.29 8.47 -3.93
C HIS A 128 4.06 9.11 -5.08
N MET A 129 4.67 8.28 -5.91
CA MET A 129 5.32 8.65 -7.16
C MET A 129 4.40 8.30 -8.32
N CYS A 130 3.52 9.25 -8.66
CA CYS A 130 2.43 9.03 -9.62
C CYS A 130 2.49 9.96 -10.83
N MET A 131 3.42 10.92 -10.86
CA MET A 131 3.47 11.92 -11.93
C MET A 131 4.89 12.27 -12.36
N CYS A 132 4.99 12.84 -13.57
CA CYS A 132 6.21 13.46 -14.07
C CYS A 132 6.36 14.90 -13.53
N SER A 133 7.57 15.44 -13.59
CA SER A 133 7.96 16.75 -13.08
C SER A 133 7.26 17.89 -13.82
N GLY A 134 6.96 17.70 -15.10
CA GLY A 134 6.13 18.61 -15.89
C GLY A 134 4.72 18.75 -15.31
N CYS A 135 4.02 17.63 -15.10
CA CYS A 135 2.69 17.63 -14.51
C CYS A 135 2.69 18.09 -13.05
N ALA A 136 3.74 17.78 -12.30
CA ALA A 136 3.90 18.18 -10.91
C ALA A 136 3.94 19.72 -10.74
N LYS A 137 4.60 20.42 -11.66
CA LYS A 137 4.66 21.89 -11.69
C LYS A 137 3.28 22.51 -11.93
N VAL A 138 2.49 21.94 -12.82
CA VAL A 138 1.13 22.41 -13.12
C VAL A 138 0.17 22.10 -11.97
N LEU A 139 0.30 20.91 -11.36
CA LEU A 139 -0.58 20.46 -10.28
C LEU A 139 -0.69 21.50 -9.17
N ARG A 140 0.45 22.07 -8.72
CA ARG A 140 0.49 23.09 -7.65
C ARG A 140 -0.39 24.31 -7.89
N PHE A 141 -0.68 24.66 -9.14
CA PHE A 141 -1.53 25.81 -9.48
C PHE A 141 -3.03 25.46 -9.54
N GLN A 142 -3.37 24.19 -9.77
CA GLN A 142 -4.76 23.73 -9.86
C GLN A 142 -5.27 23.14 -8.55
N THR A 143 -4.43 22.37 -7.86
CA THR A 143 -4.79 21.60 -6.65
C THR A 143 -3.53 21.27 -5.84
N ASN A 144 -3.60 21.38 -4.51
CA ASN A 144 -2.50 20.96 -3.64
C ASN A 144 -2.64 19.52 -3.11
N ARG A 145 -3.38 18.63 -3.79
CA ARG A 145 -3.63 17.26 -3.30
C ARG A 145 -2.98 16.19 -4.17
N CYS A 146 -2.52 15.11 -3.54
CA CYS A 146 -2.00 13.94 -4.24
C CYS A 146 -3.08 13.28 -5.12
N PRO A 147 -2.82 12.95 -6.40
CA PRO A 147 -3.77 12.29 -7.28
C PRO A 147 -4.22 10.89 -6.81
N ILE A 148 -3.40 10.20 -6.02
CA ILE A 148 -3.67 8.83 -5.55
C ILE A 148 -4.47 8.85 -4.25
N CYS A 149 -3.93 9.45 -3.20
CA CYS A 149 -4.50 9.38 -1.84
C CYS A 149 -5.23 10.66 -1.40
N ARG A 150 -5.26 11.70 -2.24
CA ARG A 150 -5.90 13.01 -1.95
C ARG A 150 -5.35 13.75 -0.72
N GLN A 151 -4.26 13.28 -0.11
CA GLN A 151 -3.57 13.97 0.98
C GLN A 151 -2.98 15.30 0.49
N PRO A 152 -2.94 16.34 1.35
CA PRO A 152 -2.29 17.60 1.03
C PRO A 152 -0.80 17.39 0.69
N VAL A 153 -0.34 18.07 -0.36
CA VAL A 153 1.05 18.09 -0.81
C VAL A 153 1.79 19.17 -0.05
N GLU A 154 2.72 18.76 0.79
CA GLU A 154 3.65 19.68 1.46
C GLU A 154 4.82 20.00 0.53
N ARG A 155 5.40 18.98 -0.10
CA ARG A 155 6.57 19.10 -0.98
C ARG A 155 6.50 18.10 -2.12
N LEU A 156 7.18 18.42 -3.21
CA LEU A 156 7.37 17.55 -4.37
C LEU A 156 8.87 17.34 -4.52
N LEU A 157 9.30 16.09 -4.64
CA LEU A 157 10.70 15.70 -4.81
C LEU A 157 10.87 15.08 -6.19
N GLU A 158 11.63 15.75 -7.05
CA GLU A 158 12.02 15.22 -8.36
C GLU A 158 13.22 14.27 -8.19
N ILE A 159 13.12 13.06 -8.74
CA ILE A 159 14.20 12.08 -8.79
C ILE A 159 14.84 12.16 -10.18
N LYS A 160 16.14 12.46 -10.21
CA LYS A 160 16.94 12.36 -11.44
C LYS A 160 17.62 10.99 -11.45
N VAL A 161 17.18 10.11 -12.34
CA VAL A 161 17.89 8.85 -12.62
C VAL A 161 18.96 9.17 -13.67
N ASN A 162 20.23 9.12 -13.29
CA ASN A 162 21.33 9.23 -14.25
C ASN A 162 21.39 7.93 -15.06
N ASN A 163 20.70 7.87 -16.20
CA ASN A 163 21.03 6.91 -17.24
C ASN A 163 22.31 7.39 -17.92
N GLY A 164 23.47 7.03 -17.35
CA GLY A 164 24.74 7.13 -18.08
C GLY A 164 24.70 6.25 -19.33
N PRO A 165 25.40 6.61 -20.41
CA PRO A 165 25.47 5.74 -21.58
C PRO A 165 26.25 4.48 -21.20
N GLU A 166 25.65 3.31 -21.37
CA GLU A 166 26.37 2.05 -21.42
C GLU A 166 27.19 2.06 -22.74
N GLU A 167 28.50 2.30 -22.65
CA GLU A 167 29.48 2.00 -23.71
C GLU A 167 29.95 0.55 -23.63
#